data_AF-A0A0C2H538-F1
#
_entry.id   AF-A0A0C2H538-F1
#
_cell.length_a   1.000
_cell.length_b   1.000
_cell.length_c   1.000
_cell.angle_alpha   90.00
_cell.angle_beta   90.00
_cell.angle_gamma   90.00
#
_symmetry.space_group_name_H-M   'P 1'
#
loop_
_entity.id
_entity.type
_entity.pdbx_description
1 polymer ?
#
loop_
_entity_poly.entity_id
_entity_poly.type
_entity_poly.pdbx_seq_one_letter_code
_entity_poly.pdbx_strand_id
1 'polypeptide(L)'
;MSLLGVLNNYNRGNYKLNPVVVQEEDYNVYYGGISNGLLWPALHNLPEYIVVDYDSPEVDEHVMRDHWCAYVRVNYQFAIDAVRNSRPQVIMCYYNNTI
;
A
#
# COMPACT_ATOMS: atom_id res chain seq x y z
N MET A 1 -4.61 19.99 32.92
CA MET A 1 -4.43 18.97 31.85
C MET A 1 -4.68 19.65 30.51
N SER A 2 -3.75 19.56 29.56
CA SER A 2 -3.96 20.15 28.22
C SER A 2 -4.84 19.25 27.35
N LEU A 3 -5.59 19.83 26.43
CA LEU A 3 -6.39 19.11 25.44
C LEU A 3 -5.56 18.07 24.67
N LEU A 4 -4.32 18.40 24.33
CA LEU A 4 -3.37 17.51 23.66
C LEU A 4 -3.04 16.26 24.51
N GLY A 5 -2.89 16.42 25.83
CA GLY A 5 -2.65 15.30 26.74
C GLY A 5 -3.85 14.38 26.89
N VAL A 6 -5.07 14.92 26.85
CA VAL A 6 -6.32 14.14 26.86
C VAL A 6 -6.46 13.34 25.56
N LEU A 7 -6.21 13.97 24.41
CA LEU A 7 -6.27 13.32 23.10
C LEU A 7 -5.21 12.22 22.96
N ASN A 8 -3.96 12.46 23.40
CA ASN A 8 -2.90 11.44 23.34
C ASN A 8 -3.22 10.21 24.20
N ASN A 9 -3.77 10.40 25.40
CA ASN A 9 -4.18 9.29 26.25
C ASN A 9 -5.41 8.55 25.70
N TYR A 10 -6.38 9.29 25.17
CA TYR A 10 -7.54 8.72 24.50
C TYR A 10 -7.09 7.86 23.30
N ASN A 11 -6.16 8.34 22.49
CA ASN A 11 -5.66 7.62 21.33
C ASN A 11 -4.90 6.34 21.75
N ARG A 12 -4.01 6.43 22.73
CA ARG A 12 -3.24 5.26 23.21
C ARG A 12 -4.09 4.11 23.74
N GLY A 13 -5.22 4.41 24.39
CA GLY A 13 -6.11 3.38 24.93
C GLY A 13 -7.12 2.81 23.94
N ASN A 14 -7.44 3.55 22.87
CA ASN A 14 -8.53 3.19 21.95
C ASN A 14 -8.07 2.68 20.59
N TYR A 15 -6.81 2.92 20.19
CA TYR A 15 -6.27 2.37 18.94
C TYR A 15 -5.52 1.07 19.18
N LYS A 16 -5.92 0.02 18.45
CA LYS A 16 -5.15 -1.22 18.30
C LYS A 16 -4.46 -1.21 16.95
N LEU A 17 -3.14 -1.11 16.96
CA LEU A 17 -2.31 -1.24 15.75
C LEU A 17 -2.03 -2.71 15.48
N ASN A 18 -2.35 -3.19 14.28
CA ASN A 18 -2.02 -4.53 13.82
C ASN A 18 -1.05 -4.39 12.64
N PRO A 19 0.25 -4.66 12.82
CA PRO A 19 1.20 -4.60 11.71
C PRO A 19 0.92 -5.73 10.73
N VAL A 20 0.96 -5.42 9.43
CA VAL A 20 0.91 -6.41 8.35
C VAL A 20 2.35 -6.68 7.93
N VAL A 21 2.78 -7.94 8.08
CA VAL A 21 4.14 -8.35 7.73
C VAL A 21 4.15 -8.86 6.30
N VAL A 22 5.02 -8.29 5.48
CA VAL A 22 5.19 -8.63 4.06
C VAL A 22 6.64 -8.99 3.80
N GLN A 23 6.90 -9.77 2.75
CA GLN A 23 8.27 -10.06 2.34
C GLN A 23 8.92 -8.79 1.78
N GLU A 24 10.20 -8.60 2.07
CA GLU A 24 10.94 -7.39 1.67
C GLU A 24 10.96 -7.21 0.15
N GLU A 25 11.17 -8.29 -0.59
CA GLU A 25 11.15 -8.31 -2.06
C GLU A 25 9.80 -7.82 -2.60
N ASP A 26 8.70 -8.38 -2.08
CA ASP A 26 7.34 -7.96 -2.43
C ASP A 26 7.05 -6.52 -2.03
N TYR A 27 7.53 -6.07 -0.86
CA TYR A 27 7.37 -4.69 -0.39
C TYR A 27 8.08 -3.69 -1.30
N ASN A 28 9.32 -3.99 -1.67
CA ASN A 28 10.13 -3.12 -2.53
C ASN A 28 9.52 -3.00 -3.92
N VAL A 29 9.03 -4.10 -4.49
CA VAL A 29 8.32 -4.08 -5.77
C VAL A 29 6.95 -3.39 -5.66
N TYR A 30 6.25 -3.57 -4.54
CA TYR A 30 4.95 -2.93 -4.30
C TYR A 30 5.07 -1.40 -4.22
N TYR A 31 5.85 -0.88 -3.27
CA TYR A 31 5.95 0.56 -2.99
C TYR A 31 6.97 1.24 -3.91
N GLY A 32 8.19 0.72 -3.97
CA GLY A 32 9.28 1.29 -4.77
C GLY A 32 9.16 1.00 -6.27
N GLY A 33 8.43 -0.06 -6.64
CA GLY A 33 8.16 -0.43 -8.02
C GLY A 33 6.82 0.12 -8.51
N ILE A 34 5.81 -0.73 -8.60
CA ILE A 34 4.60 -0.48 -9.41
C ILE A 34 3.70 0.62 -8.84
N SER A 35 3.62 0.79 -7.51
CA SER A 35 2.75 1.83 -6.92
C SER A 35 3.26 3.24 -7.21
N ASN A 36 4.54 3.52 -6.93
CA ASN A 36 5.11 4.86 -7.13
C ASN A 36 5.73 5.06 -8.51
N GLY A 37 6.23 3.99 -9.15
CA GLY A 37 6.90 4.08 -10.45
C GLY A 37 5.97 3.96 -11.66
N LEU A 38 4.73 3.50 -11.46
CA LEU A 38 3.75 3.38 -12.55
C LEU A 38 2.39 3.97 -12.18
N LEU A 39 1.73 3.44 -11.14
CA LEU A 39 0.34 3.80 -10.83
C LEU A 39 0.21 5.27 -10.43
N TRP A 40 1.05 5.76 -9.52
CA TRP A 40 1.04 7.16 -9.11
C TRP A 40 1.23 8.11 -10.30
N PRO A 41 2.31 8.05 -11.10
CA PRO A 41 2.51 9.00 -12.19
C PRO A 41 1.44 8.88 -13.28
N ALA A 42 1.00 7.65 -13.61
CA ALA A 42 -0.06 7.43 -14.59
C ALA A 42 -1.40 8.06 -14.14
N LEU A 43 -1.78 7.87 -12.87
CA LEU A 43 -3.03 8.42 -12.32
C LEU A 43 -2.99 9.94 -12.14
N HIS A 44 -1.80 10.54 -12.08
CA HIS A 44 -1.62 11.99 -12.02
C HIS A 44 -1.38 12.63 -13.39
N ASN A 45 -1.42 11.84 -14.48
CA ASN A 45 -1.16 12.31 -15.85
C ASN A 45 0.24 12.93 -15.99
N LEU A 46 1.23 12.26 -15.40
CA LEU A 46 2.65 12.64 -15.33
C LEU A 46 3.53 11.55 -16.01
N PRO A 47 3.40 11.34 -17.34
CA PRO A 47 4.07 10.25 -18.04
C PRO A 47 5.61 10.31 -17.94
N GLU A 48 6.19 11.50 -17.83
CA GLU A 48 7.64 11.71 -17.70
C GLU A 48 8.23 11.17 -16.38
N TYR A 49 7.38 10.84 -15.41
CA TYR A 49 7.76 10.24 -14.13
C TYR A 49 7.48 8.73 -14.07
N ILE A 50 6.93 8.14 -15.14
CA ILE A 50 6.81 6.68 -15.24
C ILE A 50 8.23 6.11 -15.39
N VAL A 51 8.57 5.14 -14.56
CA VAL A 51 9.87 4.47 -14.62
C VAL A 51 10.00 3.77 -15.98
N VAL A 52 11.18 3.89 -16.60
CA VAL A 52 11.47 3.39 -17.96
C VAL A 52 11.09 1.92 -18.17
N ASP A 53 11.23 1.10 -17.12
CA ASP A 53 10.86 -0.32 -17.13
C ASP A 53 9.38 -0.56 -17.43
N TYR A 54 8.52 0.45 -17.25
CA TYR A 54 7.07 0.38 -17.56
C TYR A 54 6.64 1.22 -18.77
N ASP A 55 7.51 2.09 -19.29
CA ASP A 55 7.17 3.06 -20.37
C ASP A 55 7.68 2.62 -21.76
N SER A 56 8.56 1.62 -21.83
CA SER A 56 9.11 1.14 -23.09
C SER A 56 8.12 0.28 -23.88
N PRO A 57 8.01 0.39 -25.22
CA PRO A 57 7.25 -0.57 -26.04
C PRO A 57 7.79 -2.00 -25.96
N GLU A 58 9.00 -2.18 -25.41
CA GLU A 58 9.64 -3.46 -25.09
C GLU A 58 9.57 -3.78 -23.59
N VAL A 59 8.58 -3.28 -22.83
CA VAL A 59 8.39 -3.70 -21.43
C VAL A 59 8.46 -5.21 -21.40
N ASP A 60 9.41 -5.74 -20.63
CA ASP A 60 9.51 -7.16 -20.38
C ASP A 60 8.20 -7.59 -19.72
N GLU A 61 7.37 -8.31 -20.47
CA GLU A 61 6.08 -8.82 -20.00
C GLU A 61 6.24 -9.58 -18.68
N HIS A 62 7.40 -10.21 -18.46
CA HIS A 62 7.73 -10.87 -17.20
C HIS A 62 7.88 -9.88 -16.05
N VAL A 63 8.57 -8.75 -16.23
CA VAL A 63 8.73 -7.72 -15.19
C VAL A 63 7.36 -7.15 -14.80
N MET A 64 6.55 -6.74 -15.78
CA MET A 64 5.24 -6.17 -15.49
C MET A 64 4.33 -7.18 -14.78
N ARG A 65 4.31 -8.43 -15.26
CA ARG A 65 3.51 -9.49 -14.64
C ARG A 65 3.97 -9.79 -13.21
N ASP A 66 5.27 -9.89 -12.98
CA ASP A 66 5.81 -10.24 -11.68
C ASP A 66 5.56 -9.11 -10.68
N HIS A 67 5.70 -7.86 -11.12
CA HIS A 67 5.42 -6.68 -10.31
C HIS A 67 3.92 -6.53 -10.00
N TRP A 68 3.05 -6.81 -10.96
CA TRP A 68 1.61 -6.88 -10.72
C TRP A 68 1.25 -8.00 -9.73
N CYS A 69 1.91 -9.16 -9.83
CA CYS A 69 1.69 -10.24 -8.89
C CYS A 69 2.12 -9.87 -7.46
N ALA A 70 3.25 -9.18 -7.29
CA ALA A 70 3.67 -8.62 -6.00
C ALA A 70 2.63 -7.61 -5.47
N TYR A 71 2.13 -6.72 -6.34
CA TYR A 71 1.05 -5.78 -6.01
C TYR A 71 -0.17 -6.46 -5.42
N VAL A 72 -0.63 -7.54 -6.08
CA VAL A 72 -1.78 -8.33 -5.64
C VAL A 72 -1.48 -9.08 -4.34
N ARG A 73 -0.31 -9.71 -4.20
CA ARG A 73 0.08 -10.46 -3.00
C ARG A 73 0.05 -9.59 -1.74
N VAL A 74 0.66 -8.41 -1.80
CA VAL A 74 0.70 -7.48 -0.66
C VAL A 74 -0.71 -6.99 -0.31
N ASN A 75 -1.51 -6.56 -1.29
CA ASN A 75 -2.91 -6.16 -1.06
C ASN A 75 -3.74 -7.30 -0.45
N TYR A 76 -3.51 -8.53 -0.90
CA TYR A 76 -4.18 -9.70 -0.37
C TYR A 76 -3.80 -9.97 1.08
N GLN A 77 -2.54 -9.76 1.45
CA GLN A 77 -2.07 -9.86 2.83
C GLN A 77 -2.77 -8.83 3.74
N PHE A 78 -2.89 -7.57 3.28
CA PHE A 78 -3.68 -6.54 3.97
C PHE A 78 -5.13 -6.95 4.13
N ALA A 79 -5.76 -7.51 3.09
CA ALA A 79 -7.14 -7.96 3.14
C ALA A 79 -7.34 -9.10 4.16
N ILE A 80 -6.46 -10.10 4.17
CA ILE A 80 -6.50 -11.21 5.13
C ILE A 80 -6.38 -10.68 6.56
N ASP A 81 -5.39 -9.83 6.83
CA ASP A 81 -5.14 -9.33 8.18
C ASP A 81 -6.26 -8.37 8.64
N ALA A 82 -6.82 -7.57 7.73
CA ALA A 82 -8.00 -6.76 8.01
C ALA A 82 -9.20 -7.64 8.41
N VAL A 83 -9.51 -8.67 7.61
CA VAL A 83 -10.63 -9.59 7.90
C VAL A 83 -10.42 -10.32 9.22
N ARG A 84 -9.23 -10.86 9.48
CA ARG A 84 -8.87 -11.59 10.72
C ARG A 84 -9.03 -10.73 11.98
N ASN A 85 -8.74 -9.43 11.88
CA ASN A 85 -8.82 -8.50 13.01
C ASN A 85 -10.15 -7.75 13.09
N SER A 86 -11.03 -7.95 12.10
CA SER A 86 -12.33 -7.29 12.04
C SER A 86 -13.40 -8.03 12.82
N ARG A 87 -14.52 -7.33 13.04
CA ARG A 87 -15.77 -7.90 13.54
C ARG A 87 -16.83 -7.76 12.45
N PRO A 88 -17.91 -8.56 12.50
CA PRO A 88 -19.05 -8.35 11.60
C PRO A 88 -19.52 -6.88 11.65
N GLN A 89 -19.89 -6.33 10.49
CA GLN A 89 -20.45 -4.96 10.34
C GLN A 89 -19.49 -3.81 10.68
N VAL A 90 -18.17 -4.06 10.78
CA VAL A 90 -17.17 -2.99 10.90
C VAL A 90 -17.03 -2.23 9.58
N ILE A 91 -16.94 -0.90 9.66
CA ILE A 91 -16.57 -0.05 8.53
C ILE A 91 -15.05 -0.11 8.35
N MET A 92 -14.59 -0.54 7.18
CA MET A 92 -13.19 -0.55 6.80
C MET A 92 -12.90 0.62 5.88
N CYS A 93 -11.93 1.45 6.25
CA CYS A 93 -11.44 2.54 5.41
C CYS A 93 -10.02 2.22 4.96
N TYR A 94 -9.80 2.18 3.66
CA TYR A 94 -8.48 1.92 3.07
C TYR A 94 -7.89 3.24 2.58
N TYR A 95 -6.65 3.50 2.99
CA TYR A 95 -5.87 4.64 2.54
C TYR A 95 -4.56 4.11 1.99
N ASN A 96 -4.24 4.48 0.75
CA ASN A 96 -2.96 4.17 0.13
C ASN A 96 -2.22 5.51 0.00
N ASN A 97 -1.13 5.67 0.75
CA ASN A 97 -0.29 6.85 0.65
C ASN A 97 0.82 6.54 -0.34
N THR A 98 0.54 6.71 -1.64
CA THR A 98 1.58 6.87 -2.65
C THR A 98 2.04 8.33 -2.57
N ILE A 99 3.36 8.54 -2.44
CA ILE A 99 3.98 9.86 -2.24
C ILE A 99 4.26 10.47 -3.61
#